data_AF-A0A023NLX1-F1
#
_entry.id   AF-A0A023NLX1-F1
#
_cell.length_a   1.000
_cell.length_b   1.000
_cell.length_c   1.000
_cell.angle_alpha   90.00
_cell.angle_beta   90.00
_cell.angle_gamma   90.00
#
_symmetry.space_group_name_H-M   'P 1'
#
loop_
_entity.id
_entity.type
_entity.pdbx_description
1 polymer ?
#
loop_
_entity_poly.entity_id
_entity_poly.type
_entity_poly.pdbx_seq_one_letter_code
_entity_poly.pdbx_strand_id
1 'polypeptide(L)'
;AEPKERTFLMIKPDGVQRGLVGNIIKRFEEKGFKLVGLKFVWPTEELLKQHYSDLAGKPFFPGLVKYMSSGPVVPMVWEGLNVVKTGRVMLGATNPADSAPGTVRGDLCIQVGRNIMHGSD
;
A
#
# COMPACT_ATOMS: atom_id res chain seq x y z
N ALA A 1 8.81 -5.46 -27.26
CA ALA A 1 7.64 -4.89 -26.56
C ALA A 1 8.15 -3.79 -25.64
N GLU A 2 7.52 -2.62 -25.63
CA GLU A 2 7.91 -1.54 -24.72
C GLU A 2 7.85 -2.02 -23.25
N PRO A 3 8.77 -1.57 -22.39
CA PRO A 3 8.73 -1.93 -20.98
C PRO A 3 7.45 -1.39 -20.35
N LYS A 4 6.62 -2.30 -19.83
CA LYS A 4 5.37 -1.95 -19.16
C LYS A 4 5.68 -1.44 -17.76
N GLU A 5 5.19 -0.24 -17.42
CA GLU A 5 5.37 0.36 -16.11
C GLU A 5 4.82 -0.55 -15.00
N ARG A 6 5.53 -0.59 -13.87
CA ARG A 6 5.16 -1.36 -12.68
C ARG A 6 5.19 -0.49 -11.44
N THR A 7 4.31 -0.78 -10.50
CA THR A 7 4.29 -0.14 -9.19
C THR A 7 4.30 -1.19 -8.08
N PHE A 8 4.94 -0.86 -6.97
CA PHE A 8 4.85 -1.62 -5.73
C PHE A 8 3.69 -1.10 -4.89
N LEU A 9 2.76 -1.98 -4.55
CA LEU A 9 1.68 -1.71 -3.60
C LEU A 9 1.76 -2.70 -2.44
N MET A 10 1.38 -2.28 -1.25
CA MET A 10 1.39 -3.16 -0.09
C MET A 10 0.19 -2.91 0.80
N ILE A 11 -0.58 -3.98 1.04
CA ILE A 11 -1.62 -3.98 2.08
C ILE A 11 -0.91 -4.12 3.43
N LYS A 12 -1.14 -3.13 4.29
CA LYS A 12 -0.53 -3.00 5.63
C LYS A 12 -1.18 -3.96 6.64
N PRO A 13 -0.61 -4.11 7.86
CA PRO A 13 -1.13 -5.07 8.84
C PRO A 13 -2.60 -4.86 9.20
N ASP A 14 -3.05 -3.60 9.31
CA ASP A 14 -4.45 -3.25 9.55
C ASP A 14 -5.38 -3.65 8.39
N GLY A 15 -4.94 -3.54 7.15
CA GLY A 15 -5.70 -3.99 5.98
C GLY A 15 -5.88 -5.51 5.96
N VAL A 16 -4.85 -6.26 6.38
CA VAL A 16 -4.90 -7.72 6.52
C VAL A 16 -5.82 -8.12 7.68
N GLN A 17 -5.61 -7.56 8.87
CA GLN A 17 -6.41 -7.87 10.06
C GLN A 17 -7.91 -7.58 9.86
N ARG A 18 -8.25 -6.58 9.06
CA ARG A 18 -9.64 -6.22 8.75
C ARG A 18 -10.26 -7.05 7.61
N GLY A 19 -9.53 -8.02 7.04
CA GLY A 19 -10.05 -8.89 5.98
C GLY A 19 -10.23 -8.18 4.62
N LEU A 20 -9.50 -7.10 4.35
CA LEU A 20 -9.71 -6.25 3.16
C LEU A 20 -8.87 -6.66 1.95
N VAL A 21 -8.10 -7.75 2.04
CA VAL A 21 -7.15 -8.16 0.99
C VAL A 21 -7.84 -8.38 -0.35
N GLY A 22 -8.90 -9.20 -0.38
CA GLY A 22 -9.64 -9.48 -1.61
C GLY A 22 -10.28 -8.23 -2.21
N ASN A 23 -10.89 -7.38 -1.36
CA ASN A 23 -11.54 -6.15 -1.80
C ASN A 23 -10.56 -5.18 -2.47
N ILE A 24 -9.34 -5.07 -1.95
CA ILE A 24 -8.30 -4.21 -2.51
C ILE A 24 -7.80 -4.78 -3.83
N ILE A 25 -7.45 -6.06 -3.89
CA ILE A 25 -6.99 -6.72 -5.13
C ILE A 25 -8.04 -6.56 -6.24
N LYS A 26 -9.31 -6.84 -5.91
CA LYS A 26 -10.44 -6.70 -6.83
C LYS A 26 -10.50 -5.32 -7.50
N ARG A 27 -10.27 -4.22 -6.76
CA ARG A 27 -10.28 -2.87 -7.34
C ARG A 27 -9.22 -2.67 -8.43
N PHE A 28 -8.04 -3.26 -8.27
CA PHE A 28 -6.96 -3.18 -9.27
C PHE A 28 -7.19 -4.13 -10.46
N GLU A 29 -7.75 -5.31 -10.22
CA GLU A 29 -8.16 -6.24 -11.29
C GLU A 29 -9.29 -5.64 -12.14
N GLU A 30 -10.34 -5.10 -11.52
CA GLU A 30 -11.47 -4.46 -12.21
C GLU A 30 -11.05 -3.20 -12.98
N LYS A 31 -9.98 -2.53 -12.53
CA LYS A 31 -9.40 -1.40 -13.28
C LYS A 31 -8.69 -1.85 -14.57
N GLY A 32 -8.31 -3.12 -14.67
CA GLY A 32 -7.57 -3.69 -15.81
C GLY A 32 -6.06 -3.71 -15.64
N PHE A 33 -5.54 -3.48 -14.42
CA PHE A 33 -4.11 -3.68 -14.16
C PHE A 33 -3.76 -5.16 -14.04
N LYS A 34 -2.55 -5.53 -14.45
CA LYS A 34 -2.08 -6.91 -14.38
C LYS A 34 -1.31 -7.14 -13.09
N LEU A 35 -1.74 -8.11 -12.28
CA LEU A 35 -0.96 -8.58 -11.15
C LEU A 35 0.22 -9.41 -11.66
N VAL A 36 1.45 -8.98 -11.36
CA VAL A 36 2.69 -9.65 -11.80
C VAL A 36 3.56 -10.14 -10.64
N GLY A 37 3.18 -9.84 -9.40
CA GLY A 37 3.80 -10.38 -8.20
C GLY A 37 2.88 -10.22 -6.99
N LEU A 38 2.81 -11.25 -6.15
CA LEU A 38 2.05 -11.24 -4.91
C LEU A 38 2.72 -12.18 -3.91
N LYS A 39 2.85 -11.73 -2.66
CA LYS A 39 3.28 -12.57 -1.54
C LYS A 39 2.45 -12.23 -0.29
N PHE A 40 2.42 -13.14 0.67
CA PHE A 40 1.97 -12.89 2.04
C PHE A 40 3.17 -13.05 2.95
N VAL A 41 3.60 -11.98 3.61
CA VAL A 41 4.87 -11.99 4.36
C VAL A 41 4.73 -11.30 5.71
N TRP A 42 5.51 -11.73 6.68
CA TRP A 42 5.74 -11.00 7.91
C TRP A 42 7.11 -10.34 7.81
N PRO A 43 7.20 -9.03 7.49
CA PRO A 43 8.49 -8.39 7.25
C PRO A 43 9.26 -8.19 8.57
N THR A 44 10.57 -8.34 8.52
CA THR A 44 11.43 -8.01 9.67
C THR A 44 11.59 -6.50 9.80
N GLU A 45 11.95 -6.02 10.99
CA GLU A 45 12.21 -4.59 11.20
C GLU A 45 13.38 -4.09 10.35
N GLU A 46 14.40 -4.92 10.10
CA GLU A 46 15.55 -4.57 9.27
C GLU A 46 15.13 -4.26 7.84
N LEU A 47 14.28 -5.11 7.25
CA LEU A 47 13.74 -4.89 5.91
C LEU A 47 12.87 -3.61 5.86
N LEU A 48 12.06 -3.37 6.90
CA LEU A 48 11.23 -2.16 6.97
C LEU A 48 12.04 -0.88 7.16
N LYS A 49 13.14 -0.93 7.92
CA LYS A 49 14.08 0.20 8.07
C LYS A 49 14.75 0.52 6.74
N GLN A 50 15.09 -0.49 5.96
CA GLN A 50 15.60 -0.31 4.59
C GLN A 50 14.52 0.28 3.66
N HIS A 51 13.30 -0.27 3.69
CA HIS A 51 12.18 0.20 2.85
C HIS A 51 11.81 1.67 3.13
N TYR A 52 11.88 2.09 4.39
CA TYR A 52 11.54 3.45 4.83
C TYR A 52 12.78 4.31 5.15
N SER A 53 13.94 4.02 4.56
CA SER A 53 15.20 4.72 4.86
C SER A 53 15.10 6.23 4.77
N ASP A 54 14.34 6.72 3.79
CA ASP A 54 14.15 8.17 3.53
C ASP A 54 13.37 8.86 4.65
N LEU A 55 12.71 8.09 5.52
CA LEU A 55 11.96 8.57 6.68
C LEU A 55 12.74 8.43 7.99
N ALA A 56 13.98 7.91 7.98
CA ALA A 56 14.72 7.60 9.20
C ALA A 56 14.91 8.80 10.15
N GLY A 57 14.99 10.02 9.62
CA GLY A 57 15.09 11.25 10.41
C GLY A 57 13.76 11.78 10.97
N LYS A 58 12.62 11.14 10.67
CA LYS A 58 11.30 11.60 11.11
C LYS A 58 10.98 11.07 12.51
N PRO A 59 10.35 11.86 13.41
CA PRO A 59 10.07 11.44 14.79
C PRO A 59 9.12 10.23 14.86
N PHE A 60 8.29 10.02 13.84
CA PHE A 60 7.37 8.89 13.77
C PHE A 60 8.00 7.59 13.25
N PHE A 61 9.24 7.61 12.76
CA PHE A 61 9.88 6.47 12.10
C PHE A 61 9.97 5.21 12.98
N PRO A 62 10.38 5.28 14.26
CA PRO A 62 10.38 4.09 15.12
C PRO A 62 8.99 3.47 15.28
N GLY A 63 7.96 4.33 15.40
CA GLY A 63 6.57 3.90 15.48
C GLY A 63 6.07 3.26 14.18
N LEU A 64 6.47 3.81 13.02
CA LEU A 64 6.14 3.26 11.70
C LEU A 64 6.73 1.87 11.51
N VAL A 65 8.01 1.67 11.82
CA VAL A 65 8.68 0.37 11.68
C VAL A 65 8.01 -0.66 12.60
N LYS A 66 7.84 -0.33 13.89
CA LYS A 66 7.19 -1.21 14.87
C LYS A 66 5.75 -1.56 14.47
N TYR A 67 5.03 -0.60 13.91
CA TYR A 67 3.68 -0.83 13.40
C TYR A 67 3.69 -1.80 12.20
N MET A 68 4.56 -1.56 11.22
CA MET A 68 4.61 -2.38 10.01
C MET A 68 5.13 -3.80 10.27
N SER A 69 5.94 -4.01 11.31
CA SER A 69 6.40 -5.33 11.76
C SER A 69 5.42 -6.04 12.71
N SER A 70 4.34 -5.38 13.14
CA SER A 70 3.39 -5.95 14.12
C SER A 70 2.49 -7.06 13.58
N GLY A 71 2.46 -7.26 12.26
CA GLY A 71 1.63 -8.26 11.62
C GLY A 71 2.01 -8.49 10.16
N PRO A 72 1.36 -9.46 9.50
CA PRO A 72 1.63 -9.76 8.11
C PRO A 72 1.15 -8.64 7.17
N VAL A 73 1.80 -8.56 6.02
CA VAL A 73 1.48 -7.63 4.93
C VAL A 73 1.36 -8.40 3.62
N VAL A 74 0.68 -7.78 2.64
CA VAL A 74 0.54 -8.33 1.28
C VAL A 74 1.23 -7.38 0.29
N PRO A 75 2.55 -7.55 0.06
CA PRO A 75 3.26 -6.84 -1.00
C PRO A 75 2.85 -7.39 -2.37
N MET A 76 2.64 -6.49 -3.31
CA MET A 76 2.17 -6.77 -4.66
C MET A 76 2.92 -5.92 -5.68
N VAL A 77 3.02 -6.44 -6.90
CA VAL A 77 3.50 -5.69 -8.06
C VAL A 77 2.40 -5.70 -9.12
N TRP A 78 1.99 -4.50 -9.52
CA TRP A 78 0.98 -4.28 -10.55
C TRP A 78 1.62 -3.65 -11.78
N GLU A 79 1.19 -4.08 -12.97
CA GLU A 79 1.71 -3.67 -14.27
C GLU A 79 0.60 -3.05 -15.13
N GLY A 80 0.91 -1.92 -15.77
CA GLY A 80 0.01 -1.27 -16.72
C GLY A 80 0.40 0.17 -17.03
N LEU A 81 -0.31 0.79 -17.98
CA LEU A 81 -0.06 2.18 -18.38
C LEU A 81 -0.35 3.14 -17.22
N ASN A 82 0.64 3.97 -16.85
CA ASN A 82 0.54 4.93 -15.75
C ASN A 82 0.09 4.31 -14.42
N VAL A 83 0.42 3.04 -14.17
CA VAL A 83 0.00 2.30 -12.98
C VAL A 83 0.52 2.92 -11.68
N VAL A 84 1.68 3.60 -11.69
CA VAL A 84 2.18 4.30 -10.49
C VAL A 84 1.24 5.45 -10.13
N LYS A 85 1.06 6.40 -11.05
CA LYS A 85 0.19 7.58 -10.84
C LYS A 85 -1.26 7.18 -10.60
N THR A 86 -1.79 6.28 -11.42
CA THR A 86 -3.19 5.84 -11.31
C THR A 86 -3.43 5.05 -10.03
N GLY A 87 -2.47 4.20 -9.63
CA GLY A 87 -2.52 3.50 -8.35
C GLY A 87 -2.61 4.46 -7.17
N ARG A 88 -1.82 5.55 -7.16
CA ARG A 88 -1.91 6.60 -6.14
C ARG A 88 -3.28 7.27 -6.09
N VAL A 89 -3.85 7.60 -7.25
CA VAL A 89 -5.22 8.16 -7.33
C VAL A 89 -6.25 7.19 -6.76
N MET A 90 -6.15 5.90 -7.08
CA MET A 90 -7.06 4.87 -6.56
C MET A 90 -6.92 4.67 -5.05
N LEU A 91 -5.70 4.81 -4.50
CA LEU A 91 -5.48 4.73 -3.06
C LEU A 91 -6.11 5.90 -2.30
N GLY A 92 -6.13 7.09 -2.89
CA GLY A 92 -6.50 8.34 -2.21
C GLY A 92 -5.32 9.00 -1.50
N ALA A 93 -5.54 10.16 -0.87
CA ALA A 93 -4.52 10.89 -0.13
C ALA A 93 -3.93 10.06 1.03
N THR A 94 -2.69 10.35 1.45
CA THR A 94 -2.05 9.61 2.56
C THR A 94 -2.86 9.74 3.86
N ASN A 95 -3.40 10.92 4.12
CA ASN A 95 -4.37 11.15 5.20
C ASN A 95 -5.79 10.79 4.70
N PRO A 96 -6.47 9.81 5.31
CA PRO A 96 -7.82 9.43 4.92
C PRO A 96 -8.83 10.56 4.99
N ALA A 97 -8.67 11.53 5.90
CA ALA A 97 -9.54 12.69 5.99
C ALA A 97 -9.56 13.55 4.71
N ASP A 98 -8.48 13.48 3.91
CA ASP A 98 -8.33 14.19 2.64
C ASP A 98 -8.62 13.28 1.43
N SER A 99 -9.06 12.04 1.66
CA SER A 99 -9.35 11.06 0.61
C SER A 99 -10.82 11.14 0.16
N ALA A 100 -11.03 11.27 -1.15
CA ALA A 100 -12.39 11.31 -1.70
C ALA A 100 -13.11 9.95 -1.59
N PRO A 101 -14.45 9.93 -1.42
CA PRO A 101 -15.25 8.72 -1.58
C PRO A 101 -14.97 8.01 -2.91
N GLY A 102 -14.93 6.68 -2.89
CA GLY A 102 -14.55 5.81 -4.01
C GLY A 102 -13.06 5.45 -4.05
N THR A 103 -12.20 6.18 -3.33
CA THR A 103 -10.80 5.78 -3.14
C THR A 103 -10.67 4.73 -2.05
N VAL A 104 -9.60 3.93 -2.07
CA VAL A 104 -9.38 2.88 -1.06
C VAL A 104 -9.39 3.45 0.35
N ARG A 105 -8.68 4.56 0.59
CA ARG A 105 -8.62 5.18 1.92
C ARG A 105 -9.89 5.96 2.27
N GLY A 106 -10.52 6.63 1.29
CA GLY A 106 -11.78 7.33 1.53
C GLY A 106 -12.91 6.40 1.95
N ASP A 107 -12.95 5.18 1.38
CA ASP A 107 -14.00 4.22 1.70
C ASP A 107 -13.71 3.40 2.96
N LEU A 108 -12.43 3.17 3.28
CA LEU A 108 -12.05 2.12 4.24
C LEU A 108 -11.22 2.64 5.41
N CYS A 109 -10.84 3.92 5.50
CA CYS A 109 -9.97 4.43 6.56
C CYS A 109 -10.49 5.70 7.21
N ILE A 110 -10.00 5.95 8.43
CA ILE A 110 -10.35 7.14 9.22
C ILE A 110 -9.08 7.92 9.60
N GLN A 111 -8.02 7.24 10.04
CA GLN A 111 -6.81 7.88 10.59
C GLN A 111 -5.56 7.57 9.77
N VAL A 112 -4.65 8.55 9.66
CA VAL A 112 -3.41 8.45 8.87
C VAL A 112 -2.50 7.29 9.27
N GLY A 113 -2.42 6.96 10.57
CA GLY A 113 -1.62 5.85 11.08
C GLY A 113 -2.21 4.46 10.81
N ARG A 114 -3.45 4.38 10.30
CA ARG A 114 -4.20 3.16 9.98
C ARG A 114 -4.89 3.31 8.61
N ASN A 115 -4.07 3.65 7.62
CA ASN A 115 -4.51 3.95 6.26
C ASN A 115 -4.41 2.77 5.28
N ILE A 116 -4.32 1.52 5.79
CA ILE A 116 -4.38 0.19 5.14
C ILE A 116 -3.47 -0.11 3.94
N MET A 117 -2.95 0.89 3.23
CA MET A 117 -2.22 0.73 1.97
C MET A 117 -0.99 1.63 1.89
N HIS A 118 0.08 1.09 1.32
CA HIS A 118 1.22 1.82 0.78
C HIS A 118 1.26 1.63 -0.75
N GLY A 119 1.76 2.64 -1.46
CA GLY A 119 2.08 2.54 -2.88
C GLY A 119 3.25 3.45 -3.21
N SER A 120 4.12 3.03 -4.14
CA SER A 120 5.25 3.81 -4.63
C SER A 120 4.81 5.24 -4.99
N ASP A 121 5.59 6.22 -4.55
CA ASP A 121 5.45 7.63 -4.95
C ASP A 121 6.07 7.87 -6.33
#